data_AF-A0AAW7ZRS7-F1
#
_entry.id   AF-A0AAW7ZRS7-F1
#
_cell.length_a   1.000
_cell.length_b   1.000
_cell.length_c   1.000
_cell.angle_alpha   90.00
_cell.angle_beta   90.00
_cell.angle_gamma   90.00
#
_symmetry.space_group_name_H-M   'P 1'
#
loop_
_entity.id
_entity.type
_entity.pdbx_description
1 polymer ?
#
loop_
_entity_poly.entity_id
_entity_poly.type
_entity_poly.pdbx_seq_one_letter_code
_entity_poly.pdbx_strand_id
1 'polypeptide(L)'
;MPETFTWTPQKAYSVERTPNVAVVKLGDGYEQRQVKGINPLMDKYSLTFRGVSGACRSNPAKDAEAFLKARGAVESFYWTPSDTGVRKLFVCRSWNMTKTGPLYELTATFEQVPR
;
A
#
# COMPACT_ATOMS: atom_id res chain seq x y z
N MET A 1 -6.62 -2.67 -18.65
CA MET A 1 -6.35 -3.61 -17.55
C MET A 1 -5.40 -2.93 -16.57
N PRO A 2 -5.55 -3.12 -15.25
CA PRO A 2 -4.64 -2.53 -14.25
C PRO A 2 -3.19 -2.97 -14.53
N GLU A 3 -2.22 -2.04 -14.49
CA GLU A 3 -0.80 -2.41 -14.57
C GLU A 3 -0.34 -3.08 -13.28
N THR A 4 0.80 -3.78 -13.37
CA THR A 4 1.40 -4.45 -12.22
C THR A 4 2.56 -3.63 -11.68
N PHE A 5 2.54 -3.34 -10.39
CA PHE A 5 3.64 -2.73 -9.67
C PHE A 5 4.71 -3.78 -9.37
N THR A 6 5.89 -3.65 -9.96
CA THR A 6 6.97 -4.67 -9.92
C THR A 6 8.13 -4.32 -9.01
N TRP A 7 8.19 -3.10 -8.46
CA TRP A 7 9.30 -2.66 -7.62
C TRP A 7 9.21 -3.29 -6.22
N THR A 8 10.36 -3.73 -5.71
CA THR A 8 10.44 -4.41 -4.40
C THR A 8 10.62 -3.39 -3.27
N PRO A 9 9.75 -3.40 -2.24
CA PRO A 9 9.93 -2.56 -1.06
C PRO A 9 11.11 -3.04 -0.21
N GLN A 10 11.56 -2.19 0.71
CA GLN A 10 12.49 -2.54 1.76
C GLN A 10 11.90 -3.64 2.65
N LYS A 11 12.76 -4.51 3.21
CA LYS A 11 12.35 -5.71 3.97
C LYS A 11 11.52 -5.40 5.25
N ALA A 12 11.58 -4.18 5.75
CA ALA A 12 10.92 -3.76 6.99
C ALA A 12 9.70 -2.87 6.67
N TYR A 13 8.66 -3.45 6.07
CA TYR A 13 7.37 -2.78 5.88
C TYR A 13 6.37 -3.21 6.94
N SER A 14 5.43 -2.32 7.28
CA SER A 14 4.33 -2.61 8.20
C SER A 14 3.03 -2.84 7.44
N VAL A 15 2.20 -3.73 7.97
CA VAL A 15 0.86 -4.04 7.45
C VAL A 15 -0.15 -3.74 8.53
N GLU A 16 -1.04 -2.80 8.26
CA GLU A 16 -2.18 -2.49 9.10
C GLU A 16 -3.43 -3.18 8.55
N ARG A 17 -4.15 -3.86 9.43
CA ARG A 17 -5.34 -4.64 9.11
C ARG A 17 -6.46 -4.16 10.02
N THR A 18 -7.38 -3.39 9.47
CA THR A 18 -8.48 -2.78 10.24
C THR A 18 -9.81 -3.34 9.72
N PRO A 19 -10.33 -4.43 10.32
CA PRO A 19 -11.62 -4.99 9.94
C PRO A 19 -12.74 -3.99 10.23
N ASN A 20 -13.60 -3.74 9.23
CA ASN A 20 -14.78 -2.90 9.36
C ASN A 20 -15.87 -3.67 10.12
N VAL A 21 -15.95 -3.41 11.43
CA VAL A 21 -16.91 -4.05 12.34
C VAL A 21 -17.75 -2.96 13.00
N ALA A 22 -19.08 -3.11 12.91
CA ALA A 22 -19.99 -2.34 13.74
C ALA A 22 -20.03 -2.97 15.13
N VAL A 23 -19.75 -2.16 16.15
CA VAL A 23 -19.86 -2.56 17.55
C VAL A 23 -21.07 -1.86 18.15
N VAL A 24 -22.01 -2.63 18.67
CA VAL A 24 -23.17 -2.12 19.42
C VAL A 24 -22.95 -2.48 20.88
N LYS A 25 -22.89 -1.47 21.76
CA LYS A 25 -22.80 -1.66 23.20
C LYS A 25 -24.20 -1.68 23.79
N LEU A 26 -24.54 -2.76 24.48
CA LEU A 26 -25.77 -2.90 25.23
C LEU A 26 -25.52 -2.43 26.67
N GLY A 27 -26.54 -1.84 27.30
CA GLY A 27 -26.43 -1.11 28.59
C GLY A 27 -25.83 -1.92 29.74
N ASP A 28 -25.84 -3.25 29.65
CA ASP A 28 -25.34 -4.17 30.67
C ASP A 28 -23.86 -4.56 30.48
N GLY A 29 -23.14 -3.84 29.61
CA GLY A 29 -21.71 -4.08 29.32
C GLY A 29 -21.46 -5.15 28.24
N TYR A 30 -22.52 -5.70 27.64
CA TYR A 30 -22.41 -6.60 26.50
C TYR A 30 -22.11 -5.86 25.20
N GLU A 31 -21.25 -6.44 24.37
CA GLU A 31 -20.96 -5.95 23.02
C GLU A 31 -21.42 -6.96 21.98
N GLN A 32 -22.22 -6.50 21.01
CA GLN A 32 -22.49 -7.25 19.80
C GLN A 32 -21.62 -6.71 18.66
N ARG A 33 -20.93 -7.62 17.97
CA ARG A 33 -20.05 -7.29 16.83
C ARG A 33 -20.68 -7.80 15.54
N GLN A 34 -20.88 -6.91 14.58
CA GLN A 34 -21.41 -7.25 13.27
C GLN A 34 -20.41 -6.79 12.20
N VAL A 35 -20.03 -7.71 11.32
CA VAL A 35 -19.15 -7.43 10.19
C VAL A 35 -19.88 -6.52 9.19
N LYS A 36 -19.30 -5.36 8.84
CA LYS A 36 -19.88 -4.44 7.87
C LYS A 36 -19.35 -4.72 6.46
N GLY A 37 -20.24 -5.22 5.59
CA GLY A 37 -19.98 -5.40 4.16
C GLY A 37 -19.36 -6.75 3.77
N ILE A 38 -19.21 -6.97 2.46
CA ILE A 38 -18.74 -8.24 1.87
C ILE A 38 -17.21 -8.38 1.97
N ASN A 39 -16.48 -7.26 1.92
CA ASN A 39 -15.02 -7.22 2.08
C ASN A 39 -14.65 -6.37 3.30
N PRO A 40 -14.87 -6.90 4.52
CA PRO A 40 -14.70 -6.13 5.74
C PRO A 40 -13.23 -5.85 6.08
N LEU A 41 -12.29 -6.62 5.50
CA LEU A 41 -10.87 -6.47 5.76
C LEU A 41 -10.16 -6.00 4.50
N MET A 42 -9.70 -4.75 4.53
CA MET A 42 -8.82 -4.19 3.51
C MET A 42 -7.45 -3.95 4.15
N ASP A 43 -6.44 -4.64 3.63
CA ASP A 43 -5.07 -4.51 4.12
C ASP A 43 -4.50 -3.14 3.68
N LYS A 44 -3.79 -2.47 4.59
CA LYS A 44 -2.99 -1.28 4.29
C LYS A 44 -1.51 -1.59 4.51
N TYR A 45 -0.70 -1.32 3.50
CA TYR A 45 0.74 -1.58 3.53
C TYR A 45 1.50 -0.26 3.54
N SER A 46 2.32 -0.02 4.56
CA SER A 46 3.24 1.11 4.58
C SER A 46 4.59 0.64 4.05
N LEU A 47 4.87 1.00 2.80
CA LEU A 47 6.01 0.54 2.04
C LEU A 47 7.06 1.63 1.94
N THR A 48 8.33 1.26 2.06
CA THR A 48 9.45 2.15 1.80
C THR A 48 10.28 1.57 0.67
N PHE A 49 10.60 2.37 -0.34
CA PHE A 49 11.45 2.02 -1.46
C PHE A 49 12.70 2.89 -1.41
N ARG A 50 13.87 2.29 -1.58
CA ARG A 50 15.14 3.02 -1.57
C ARG A 50 15.90 2.75 -2.85
N GLY A 51 16.48 3.79 -3.42
CA GLY A 51 17.30 3.67 -4.61
C GLY A 51 18.29 4.82 -4.74
N VAL A 52 19.47 4.54 -5.27
CA VAL A 52 20.51 5.53 -5.51
C VAL A 52 20.49 5.91 -6.99
N SER A 53 20.47 7.20 -7.31
CA SER A 53 20.61 7.64 -8.70
C SER A 53 22.07 7.63 -9.11
N GLY A 54 22.44 6.82 -10.10
CA GLY A 54 23.76 6.82 -10.72
C GLY A 54 23.65 6.83 -12.24
N ALA A 55 24.72 7.22 -12.95
CA ALA A 55 24.73 7.38 -14.41
C ALA A 55 24.31 6.12 -15.18
N CYS A 56 24.49 4.92 -14.61
CA CYS A 56 24.18 3.64 -15.27
C CYS A 56 23.07 2.83 -14.57
N ARG A 57 22.31 3.39 -13.62
CA ARG A 57 21.29 2.63 -12.88
C ARG A 57 19.98 3.40 -12.74
N SER A 58 18.88 2.78 -13.18
CA SER A 58 17.53 3.25 -12.89
C SER A 58 17.29 3.24 -11.38
N ASN A 59 16.64 4.29 -10.89
CA ASN A 59 16.36 4.42 -9.46
C ASN A 59 14.95 3.88 -9.19
N PRO A 60 14.81 2.72 -8.52
CA PRO A 60 13.51 2.09 -8.29
C PRO A 60 12.55 2.98 -7.50
N ALA A 61 13.07 3.87 -6.63
CA ALA A 61 12.22 4.82 -5.91
C ALA A 61 11.62 5.85 -6.87
N LYS A 62 12.41 6.40 -7.81
CA LYS A 62 11.91 7.35 -8.81
C LYS A 62 10.94 6.70 -9.81
N ASP A 63 11.27 5.49 -10.26
CA ASP A 63 10.43 4.75 -11.20
C ASP A 63 9.08 4.40 -10.55
N ALA A 64 9.09 3.94 -9.29
CA ALA A 64 7.89 3.73 -8.51
C ALA A 64 7.09 5.03 -8.31
N GLU A 65 7.75 6.15 -8.00
CA GLU A 65 7.07 7.44 -7.86
C GLU A 65 6.41 7.90 -9.17
N ALA A 66 7.10 7.73 -10.30
CA ALA A 66 6.55 8.05 -11.62
C ALA A 66 5.31 7.20 -11.93
N PHE A 67 5.35 5.91 -11.59
CA PHE A 67 4.20 5.02 -11.71
C PHE A 67 3.03 5.49 -10.84
N LEU A 68 3.28 5.81 -9.56
CA LEU A 68 2.23 6.29 -8.65
C LEU A 68 1.63 7.61 -9.14
N LYS A 69 2.46 8.54 -9.65
CA LYS A 69 2.01 9.81 -10.25
C LYS A 69 1.14 9.59 -11.48
N ALA A 70 1.51 8.65 -12.36
CA ALA A 70 0.72 8.35 -13.56
C ALA A 70 -0.69 7.82 -13.22
N ARG A 71 -0.83 7.07 -12.11
CA ARG A 71 -2.11 6.53 -11.63
C ARG A 71 -2.94 7.52 -10.82
N GLY A 72 -2.29 8.50 -10.21
CA GLY A 72 -2.94 9.64 -9.55
C GLY A 72 -3.93 9.26 -8.43
N ALA A 73 -3.74 8.12 -7.77
CA ALA A 73 -4.67 7.55 -6.78
C ALA A 73 -6.09 7.23 -7.29
N VAL A 74 -6.35 7.37 -8.60
CA VAL A 74 -7.64 7.07 -9.23
C VAL A 74 -7.65 5.65 -9.77
N GLU A 75 -6.57 5.27 -10.44
CA GLU A 75 -6.43 3.95 -11.02
C GLU A 75 -5.82 2.95 -10.03
N SER A 76 -6.46 1.79 -9.90
CA SER A 76 -5.90 0.68 -9.14
C SER A 76 -4.84 -0.04 -9.96
N PHE A 77 -3.90 -0.67 -9.27
CA PHE A 77 -2.84 -1.47 -9.87
C PHE A 77 -2.70 -2.80 -9.14
N TYR A 78 -2.19 -3.81 -9.84
CA TYR A 78 -1.86 -5.08 -9.23
C TYR A 78 -0.56 -4.97 -8.46
N TRP A 79 -0.55 -5.50 -7.26
CA TRP A 79 0.67 -5.69 -6.49
C TRP A 79 0.61 -7.01 -5.75
N THR A 80 1.77 -7.65 -5.61
CA THR A 80 1.91 -8.93 -4.92
C THR A 80 2.76 -8.68 -3.66
N PRO A 81 2.14 -8.66 -2.47
CA PRO A 81 2.87 -8.50 -1.23
C PRO A 81 3.82 -9.69 -1.02
N SER A 82 5.02 -9.43 -0.52
CA SER A 82 5.99 -10.52 -0.24
C SER A 82 5.57 -11.43 0.91
N ASP A 83 4.68 -10.98 1.81
CA ASP A 83 4.21 -11.77 2.96
C ASP A 83 3.16 -12.82 2.56
N THR A 84 2.20 -12.44 1.72
CA THR A 84 1.12 -13.34 1.29
C THR A 84 1.40 -14.05 -0.04
N GLY A 85 2.19 -13.44 -0.92
CA GLY A 85 2.40 -13.94 -2.28
C GLY A 85 1.17 -13.88 -3.19
N VAL A 86 0.07 -13.27 -2.71
CA VAL A 86 -1.21 -13.21 -3.44
C VAL A 86 -1.34 -11.87 -4.15
N ARG A 87 -1.49 -11.90 -5.48
CA ARG A 87 -1.72 -10.70 -6.28
C ARG A 87 -3.11 -10.12 -5.99
N LYS A 88 -3.16 -8.89 -5.49
CA LYS A 88 -4.39 -8.13 -5.20
C LYS A 88 -4.34 -6.76 -5.88
N LEU A 89 -5.46 -6.05 -5.85
CA LEU A 89 -5.55 -4.67 -6.34
C LEU A 89 -5.32 -3.69 -5.19
N PHE A 90 -4.53 -2.67 -5.47
CA PHE A 90 -4.19 -1.62 -4.53
C PHE A 90 -4.30 -0.25 -5.18
N VAL A 91 -4.53 0.76 -4.33
CA VAL A 91 -4.43 2.18 -4.67
C VAL A 91 -3.45 2.81 -3.69
N CYS A 92 -2.69 3.80 -4.16
CA CYS A 92 -1.83 4.62 -3.30
C CYS A 92 -2.36 6.04 -3.30
N ARG A 93 -2.92 6.49 -2.18
CA ARG A 93 -3.48 7.84 -2.02
C ARG A 93 -2.46 8.86 -1.55
N SER A 94 -1.44 8.39 -0.83
CA SER A 94 -0.38 9.23 -0.28
C SER A 94 0.97 8.54 -0.41
N TRP A 95 1.94 9.29 -0.90
CA TRP A 95 3.34 8.91 -0.92
C TRP A 95 4.20 10.15 -0.72
N ASN A 96 5.41 9.95 -0.19
CA ASN A 96 6.39 11.00 0.05
C ASN A 96 7.76 10.54 -0.42
N MET A 97 8.49 11.43 -1.11
CA MET A 97 9.85 11.18 -1.58
C MET A 97 10.84 12.05 -0.81
N THR A 98 11.76 11.41 -0.10
CA THR A 98 12.88 12.06 0.59
C THR A 98 14.17 11.80 -0.17
N LYS A 99 14.98 12.85 -0.37
CA LYS A 99 16.30 12.74 -0.99
C LYS A 99 17.38 13.06 0.03
N THR A 100 18.28 12.11 0.27
CA THR A 100 19.43 12.24 1.18
C THR A 100 20.71 12.01 0.39
N GLY A 101 21.31 13.08 -0.12
CA GLY A 101 22.48 13.00 -1.01
C GLY A 101 22.16 12.22 -2.30
N PRO A 102 22.86 11.11 -2.59
CA PRO A 102 22.59 10.29 -3.77
C PRO A 102 21.44 9.29 -3.57
N LEU A 103 20.99 9.09 -2.32
CA LEU A 103 19.91 8.16 -1.95
C LEU A 103 18.54 8.84 -2.06
N TYR A 104 17.59 8.12 -2.63
CA TYR A 104 16.17 8.47 -2.69
C TYR A 104 15.40 7.44 -1.89
N GLU A 105 14.49 7.91 -1.06
CA GLU A 105 13.61 7.12 -0.23
C GLU A 105 12.16 7.53 -0.51
N LEU A 106 11.39 6.62 -1.08
CA LEU A 106 9.95 6.78 -1.31
C LEU A 106 9.20 6.00 -0.23
N THR A 107 8.39 6.68 0.56
CA THR A 107 7.46 6.05 1.51
C THR A 107 6.04 6.19 0.97
N ALA A 108 5.33 5.09 0.79
CA ALA A 108 4.02 5.05 0.17
C ALA A 108 3.07 4.13 0.96
N THR A 109 1.81 4.51 1.05
CA THR A 109 0.78 3.68 1.69
C THR A 109 -0.12 3.06 0.63
N PHE A 110 -0.09 1.74 0.52
CA PHE A 110 -0.93 0.98 -0.42
C PHE A 110 -2.16 0.48 0.32
N GLU A 111 -3.33 0.88 -0.16
CA GLU A 111 -4.62 0.50 0.38
C GLU A 111 -5.26 -0.53 -0.56
N GLN A 112 -5.56 -1.72 -0.03
CA GLN A 112 -6.23 -2.76 -0.81
C GLN A 112 -7.63 -2.29 -1.21
N VAL A 113 -7.99 -2.52 -2.47
CA VAL A 113 -9.34 -2.24 -2.99
C VAL A 113 -10.01 -3.55 -3.42
N PRO A 114 -11.36 -3.63 -3.31
CA PRO A 114 -12.09 -4.74 -3.90
C PRO A 114 -11.91 -4.76 -5.43
N ARG A 115 -11.95 -5.96 -6.00
CA ARG A 115 -11.88 -6.16 -7.45
C ARG A 115 -13.19 -5.78 -8.13
#